data_AF-A0A7X9Q146-F1
#
_entry.id   AF-A0A7X9Q146-F1
#
_cell.length_a   1.000
_cell.length_b   1.000
_cell.length_c   1.000
_cell.angle_alpha   90.00
_cell.angle_beta   90.00
_cell.angle_gamma   90.00
#
_symmetry.space_group_name_H-M   'P 1'
#
loop_
_entity.id
_entity.type
_entity.pdbx_description
1 polymer ?
#
loop_
_entity_poly.entity_id
_entity_poly.type
_entity_poly.pdbx_seq_one_letter_code
_entity_poly.pdbx_strand_id
1 'polypeptide(L)'
;TDSEYSGGFRLDEAVAGGSNTFLHVLSFGAAAGATVSSAVRSDAVGRQGVQITFADGRVALVRFSTSGVDGTLELRSATGTVTQSVALNVGVRTLPEEAA
;
A
#
# COMPACT_ATOMS: atom_id res chain seq x y z
N THR A 1 -26.92 24.53 -4.08
CA THR A 1 -27.65 23.49 -3.32
C THR A 1 -26.76 22.26 -3.31
N ASP A 2 -26.49 21.77 -2.10
CA ASP A 2 -25.75 20.56 -1.74
C ASP A 2 -26.32 19.32 -2.45
N SER A 3 -25.96 19.13 -3.72
CA SER A 3 -26.51 18.06 -4.57
C SER A 3 -25.42 17.30 -5.34
N GLU A 4 -24.15 17.49 -4.97
CA GLU A 4 -22.99 16.99 -5.71
C GLU A 4 -22.33 15.76 -5.05
N TYR A 5 -22.78 15.36 -3.85
CA TYR A 5 -22.27 14.18 -3.13
C TYR A 5 -23.34 13.10 -2.93
N SER A 6 -24.06 12.71 -3.99
CA SER A 6 -24.99 11.58 -3.94
C SER A 6 -24.34 10.28 -4.42
N GLY A 7 -23.42 9.72 -3.63
CA GLY A 7 -22.88 8.39 -3.91
C GLY A 7 -21.52 8.10 -3.32
N GLY A 8 -21.50 7.61 -2.08
CA GLY A 8 -20.31 7.01 -1.47
C GLY A 8 -20.52 5.51 -1.28
N PHE A 9 -19.45 4.74 -1.44
CA PHE A 9 -19.43 3.33 -1.01
C PHE A 9 -18.76 3.24 0.36
N ARG A 10 -19.36 2.44 1.25
CA ARG A 10 -18.80 2.13 2.56
C ARG A 10 -18.30 0.68 2.56
N LEU A 11 -17.11 0.47 3.10
CA LEU A 11 -16.58 -0.85 3.40
C LEU A 11 -16.63 -1.06 4.91
N ASP A 12 -17.32 -2.10 5.34
CA ASP A 12 -17.37 -2.56 6.72
C ASP A 12 -16.66 -3.90 6.82
N GLU A 13 -15.61 -3.98 7.64
CA GLU A 13 -14.87 -5.20 7.90
C GLU A 13 -15.00 -5.57 9.38
N ALA A 14 -15.37 -6.82 9.65
CA ALA A 14 -15.51 -7.35 10.99
C ALA A 14 -14.78 -8.71 11.08
N VAL A 15 -13.92 -8.82 12.08
CA VAL A 15 -13.20 -10.06 12.40
C VAL A 15 -13.54 -10.41 13.85
N ALA A 16 -13.70 -11.71 14.14
CA ALA A 16 -13.90 -12.18 15.50
C ALA A 16 -12.76 -11.69 16.42
N GLY A 17 -13.05 -11.57 17.73
CA GLY A 17 -12.13 -10.96 18.69
C GLY A 17 -10.71 -11.55 18.68
N GLY A 18 -9.74 -10.77 19.15
CA GLY A 18 -8.32 -11.11 19.13
C GLY A 18 -7.46 -9.90 18.77
N SER A 19 -6.17 -10.13 18.53
CA SER A 19 -5.29 -9.11 17.94
C SER A 19 -5.40 -9.19 16.42
N ASN A 20 -5.93 -8.14 15.80
CA ASN A 20 -6.19 -8.08 14.37
C ASN A 20 -5.34 -6.97 13.74
N THR A 21 -4.76 -7.28 12.57
CA THR A 21 -4.02 -6.32 11.75
C THR A 21 -4.66 -6.28 10.37
N PHE A 22 -5.08 -5.10 9.95
CA PHE A 22 -5.69 -4.87 8.65
C PHE A 22 -4.70 -4.19 7.72
N LEU A 23 -4.62 -4.66 6.48
CA LEU A 23 -3.78 -4.07 5.44
C LEU A 23 -4.63 -3.88 4.19
N HIS A 24 -4.93 -2.63 3.89
CA HIS A 24 -5.72 -2.26 2.72
C HIS A 24 -4.82 -1.78 1.59
N VAL A 25 -5.07 -2.27 0.39
CA VAL A 25 -4.45 -1.76 -0.84
C VAL A 25 -5.53 -1.06 -1.64
N LEU A 26 -5.39 0.26 -1.77
CA LEU A 26 -6.25 1.11 -2.59
C LEU A 26 -5.44 1.56 -3.80
N SER A 27 -5.96 1.31 -5.01
CA SER A 27 -5.32 1.72 -6.26
C SER A 27 -6.29 2.52 -7.11
N PHE A 28 -5.85 3.67 -7.59
CA PHE A 28 -6.64 4.58 -8.42
C PHE A 28 -5.86 4.91 -9.69
N GLY A 29 -6.57 5.11 -10.82
CA GLY A 29 -5.96 5.52 -12.08
C GLY A 29 -5.15 4.39 -12.72
N ALA A 30 -5.70 3.79 -13.77
CA ALA A 30 -4.94 2.91 -14.64
C ALA A 30 -4.14 3.80 -15.62
N ALA A 31 -2.90 4.15 -15.29
CA ALA A 31 -1.93 4.37 -16.36
C ALA A 31 -1.81 3.03 -17.11
N ALA A 32 -2.00 3.04 -18.43
CA ALA A 32 -2.10 1.82 -19.25
C ALA A 32 -0.97 0.83 -18.91
N GLY A 33 -1.34 -0.34 -18.36
CA GLY A 33 -0.40 -1.42 -18.01
C GLY A 33 0.04 -1.51 -16.54
N ALA A 34 -0.23 -0.50 -15.71
CA ALA A 34 0.24 -0.46 -14.31
C ALA A 34 -0.86 -0.75 -13.27
N THR A 35 -1.94 -1.45 -13.64
CA THR A 35 -3.01 -1.83 -12.70
C THR A 35 -2.55 -2.91 -11.74
N VAL A 36 -3.03 -2.85 -10.49
CA VAL A 36 -2.84 -3.94 -9.52
C VAL A 36 -3.62 -5.17 -10.00
N SER A 37 -2.92 -6.29 -10.15
CA SER A 37 -3.49 -7.60 -10.49
C SER A 37 -3.82 -8.40 -9.22
N SER A 38 -2.92 -8.36 -8.23
CA SER A 38 -3.16 -8.98 -6.92
C SER A 38 -2.41 -8.27 -5.81
N ALA A 39 -2.92 -8.41 -4.59
CA ALA A 39 -2.28 -7.97 -3.37
C ALA A 39 -2.41 -9.09 -2.33
N VAL A 40 -1.28 -9.61 -1.86
CA VAL A 40 -1.25 -10.77 -0.96
C VAL A 40 -0.31 -10.48 0.20
N ARG A 41 -0.71 -10.88 1.42
CA ARG A 41 0.15 -10.74 2.60
C ARG A 41 1.52 -11.37 2.34
N SER A 42 2.59 -10.63 2.67
CA SER A 42 3.98 -11.05 2.45
C SER A 42 4.87 -10.58 3.59
N ASP A 43 4.99 -11.45 4.60
CA ASP A 43 5.76 -11.18 5.80
C ASP A 43 7.24 -11.58 5.62
N ALA A 44 8.10 -11.00 6.45
CA ALA A 44 9.51 -11.35 6.59
C ALA A 44 9.90 -11.28 8.08
N VAL A 45 11.11 -11.72 8.43
CA VAL A 45 11.57 -11.69 9.83
C VAL A 45 11.49 -10.26 10.38
N GLY A 46 10.71 -10.08 11.46
CA GLY A 46 10.50 -8.79 12.11
C GLY A 46 9.65 -7.79 11.33
N ARG A 47 9.07 -8.18 10.17
CA ARG A 47 8.32 -7.27 9.29
C ARG A 47 7.06 -7.92 8.73
N GLN A 48 5.96 -7.17 8.70
CA GLN A 48 4.70 -7.60 8.10
C GLN A 48 4.36 -6.72 6.90
N GLY A 49 3.64 -7.26 5.91
CA GLY A 49 3.38 -6.46 4.73
C GLY A 49 2.60 -7.14 3.62
N VAL A 50 2.76 -6.60 2.42
CA VAL A 50 2.06 -7.02 1.21
C VAL A 50 3.01 -7.12 0.04
N GLN A 51 2.79 -8.14 -0.78
CA GLN A 51 3.27 -8.19 -2.15
C GLN A 51 2.13 -7.76 -3.07
N ILE A 52 2.38 -6.72 -3.85
CA ILE A 52 1.48 -6.19 -4.86
C ILE A 52 2.04 -6.61 -6.21
N THR A 53 1.30 -7.40 -6.98
CA THR A 53 1.66 -7.77 -8.35
C THR A 53 0.87 -6.88 -9.31
N PHE A 54 1.59 -6.23 -10.23
CA PHE A 54 0.99 -5.42 -11.28
C PHE A 54 0.70 -6.27 -12.53
N ALA A 55 -0.22 -5.81 -13.37
CA ALA A 55 -0.62 -6.52 -14.60
C ALA A 55 0.54 -6.70 -15.60
N ASP A 56 1.53 -5.80 -15.59
CA ASP A 56 2.75 -5.89 -16.40
C ASP A 56 3.83 -6.82 -15.81
N GLY A 57 3.51 -7.53 -14.72
CA GLY A 57 4.40 -8.48 -14.06
C GLY A 57 5.37 -7.86 -13.06
N ARG A 58 5.44 -6.53 -12.93
CA ARG A 58 6.20 -5.89 -11.84
C ARG A 58 5.64 -6.30 -10.49
N VAL A 59 6.48 -6.21 -9.46
CA VAL A 59 6.11 -6.56 -8.09
C VAL A 59 6.57 -5.46 -7.13
N ALA A 60 5.67 -4.93 -6.31
CA ALA A 60 6.03 -4.11 -5.16
C ALA A 60 5.94 -4.93 -3.87
N LEU A 61 6.98 -4.86 -3.03
CA LEU A 61 7.00 -5.38 -1.68
C LEU A 61 6.96 -4.20 -0.72
N VAL A 62 5.90 -4.09 0.07
CA VAL A 62 5.77 -3.07 1.11
C VAL A 62 5.73 -3.77 2.45
N ARG A 63 6.67 -3.46 3.34
CA ARG A 63 6.81 -4.13 4.63
C ARG A 63 7.07 -3.15 5.76
N PHE A 64 6.36 -3.30 6.86
CA PHE A 64 6.44 -2.48 8.06
C PHE A 64 7.09 -3.28 9.19
N SER A 65 7.85 -2.58 10.03
CA SER A 65 8.43 -3.15 11.24
C SER A 65 7.35 -3.57 12.23
N THR A 66 7.55 -4.71 12.89
CA THR A 66 6.64 -5.23 13.91
C THR A 66 6.93 -4.70 15.31
N SER A 67 8.08 -4.05 15.50
CA SER A 67 8.55 -3.54 16.81
C SER A 67 9.04 -2.10 16.78
N GLY A 68 9.16 -1.50 15.59
CA GLY A 68 9.63 -0.13 15.40
C GLY A 68 8.69 0.67 14.48
N VAL A 69 8.95 1.97 14.39
CA VAL A 69 8.20 2.87 13.50
C VAL A 69 8.99 3.02 12.20
N ASP A 70 9.02 1.99 11.37
CA ASP A 70 9.68 2.03 10.06
C ASP A 70 9.03 1.09 9.05
N GLY A 71 9.33 1.31 7.77
CA GLY A 71 8.93 0.40 6.70
C GLY A 71 9.89 0.45 5.52
N THR A 72 9.69 -0.45 4.57
CA THR A 72 10.43 -0.51 3.33
C THR A 72 9.48 -0.72 2.16
N LEU A 73 9.76 -0.06 1.05
CA LEU A 73 9.14 -0.31 -0.24
C LEU A 73 10.22 -0.73 -1.22
N GLU A 74 10.03 -1.89 -1.84
CA GLU A 74 10.88 -2.39 -2.92
C GLU A 74 10.03 -2.59 -4.17
N LEU A 75 10.48 -2.09 -5.32
CA LEU A 75 9.88 -2.36 -6.62
C LEU A 75 10.82 -3.27 -7.41
N ARG A 76 10.27 -4.33 -7.97
CA ARG A 76 10.94 -5.28 -8.84
C ARG A 76 10.37 -5.20 -10.25
N SER A 77 11.23 -5.33 -11.24
CA SER A 77 10.85 -5.57 -12.63
C SER A 77 10.11 -6.91 -12.77
N ALA A 78 9.48 -7.14 -13.92
CA ALA A 78 8.86 -8.43 -14.25
C ALA A 78 9.87 -9.60 -14.29
N THR A 79 11.16 -9.32 -14.43
CA THR A 79 12.25 -10.31 -14.37
C THR A 79 12.78 -10.53 -12.96
N GLY A 80 12.20 -9.89 -11.94
CA GLY A 80 12.55 -10.02 -10.53
C GLY A 80 13.72 -9.15 -10.06
N THR A 81 14.31 -8.34 -10.95
CA THR A 81 15.38 -7.39 -10.62
C THR A 81 14.82 -6.25 -9.78
N VAL A 82 15.46 -5.94 -8.64
CA VAL A 82 15.10 -4.78 -7.82
C VAL A 82 15.46 -3.50 -8.59
N THR A 83 14.44 -2.70 -8.91
CA THR A 83 14.61 -1.41 -9.60
C THR A 83 14.57 -0.24 -8.63
N GLN A 84 13.92 -0.41 -7.48
CA GLN A 84 13.86 0.60 -6.43
C GLN A 84 13.77 -0.07 -5.06
N SER A 85 14.47 0.50 -4.07
CA SER A 85 14.38 0.09 -2.67
C SER A 85 14.52 1.33 -1.81
N VAL A 86 13.50 1.62 -1.01
CA VAL A 86 13.38 2.86 -0.23
C VAL A 86 12.90 2.52 1.18
N ALA A 87 13.52 3.13 2.18
CA ALA A 87 12.97 3.15 3.53
C ALA A 87 11.80 4.13 3.59
N LEU A 88 10.64 3.66 4.04
CA LEU A 88 9.52 4.52 4.36
C LEU A 88 9.90 5.28 5.64
N ASN A 89 9.99 6.60 5.52
CA ASN A 89 10.40 7.47 6.61
C ASN A 89 9.47 7.32 7.82
N VAL A 90 10.01 7.61 9.00
CA VAL A 90 9.25 7.70 10.23
C VAL A 90 8.34 8.94 10.18
N GLY A 91 7.06 8.77 10.48
CA GLY A 91 6.08 9.87 10.59
C GLY A 91 5.22 10.15 9.35
N VAL A 92 4.13 10.89 9.57
CA VAL A 92 3.26 11.42 8.52
C VAL A 92 3.91 12.67 7.96
N ARG A 93 4.29 12.68 6.68
CA ARG A 93 4.60 13.94 5.99
C ARG A 93 3.29 14.70 5.82
N THR A 94 3.16 15.84 6.50
CA THR A 94 2.10 16.79 6.16
C THR A 94 2.33 17.32 4.75
N LEU A 95 1.24 17.62 4.03
CA LEU A 95 1.32 18.36 2.77
C LEU A 95 2.10 19.65 3.02
N PRO A 96 2.99 20.08 2.10
CA PRO A 96 3.51 21.43 2.16
C PRO A 96 2.33 22.40 2.22
N GLU A 97 2.31 23.28 3.21
CA GLU A 97 1.40 24.41 3.20
C GLU A 97 1.80 25.24 1.98
N GLU A 98 0.92 25.35 0.97
CA GLU A 98 1.09 26.36 -0.08
C GLU A 98 1.12 27.70 0.66
N ALA A 99 2.26 28.39 0.64
CA ALA A 99 2.37 29.72 1.19
C ALA A 99 1.30 30.60 0.52
N ALA A 100 0.39 31.13 1.34
CA ALA A 100 -0.67 32.04 0.91
C ALA A 100 -0.12 33.33 0.26
#